data_AF-A0A969N1Y8-F1
#
_entry.id   AF-A0A969N1Y8-F1
#
_cell.length_a   1.000
_cell.length_b   1.000
_cell.length_c   1.000
_cell.angle_alpha   90.00
_cell.angle_beta   90.00
_cell.angle_gamma   90.00
#
_symmetry.space_group_name_H-M   'P 1'
#
loop_
_entity.id
_entity.type
_entity.pdbx_description
1 polymer ?
#
loop_
_entity_poly.entity_id
_entity_poly.type
_entity_poly.pdbx_seq_one_letter_code
_entity_poly.pdbx_strand_id
1 'polypeptide(L)'
;MTLGKPKYNLAEDVFVFPASFAQQRLWFVEQLMPGSALYLTPLVFRMTGELDRSALAQSLQAIVDRHETLRTSFNRVEGSSYKPSRRN
;
A
#
# COMPACT_ATOMS: atom_id res chain seq x y z
N MET A 1 -12.03 22.58 7.52
CA MET A 1 -11.08 21.45 7.40
C MET A 1 -10.98 21.10 5.91
N THR A 2 -10.10 21.78 5.17
CA THR A 2 -9.98 21.64 3.72
C THR A 2 -8.96 20.54 3.38
N LEU A 3 -9.41 19.38 2.91
CA LEU A 3 -8.52 18.40 2.27
C LEU A 3 -7.84 19.08 1.08
N GLY A 4 -6.51 19.21 1.13
CA GLY A 4 -5.72 19.77 0.04
C GLY A 4 -5.93 18.98 -1.24
N LYS A 5 -6.17 19.67 -2.36
CA LYS A 5 -6.42 19.04 -3.66
C LYS A 5 -5.24 18.13 -4.04
N PRO A 6 -5.49 16.96 -4.67
CA PRO A 6 -4.43 16.06 -5.10
C PRO A 6 -3.46 16.79 -6.03
N LYS A 7 -2.16 16.60 -5.81
CA LYS A 7 -1.13 17.07 -6.74
C LYS A 7 -0.93 16.00 -7.81
N TYR A 8 -1.03 16.40 -9.07
CA TYR A 8 -0.78 15.56 -10.24
C TYR A 8 0.69 15.69 -10.64
N ASN A 9 1.35 14.58 -10.92
CA ASN A 9 2.63 14.60 -11.63
C ASN A 9 2.37 13.96 -13.00
N LEU A 10 2.42 14.72 -14.09
CA LEU A 10 1.92 14.29 -15.41
C LEU A 10 2.88 13.34 -16.17
N ALA A 11 4.02 12.97 -15.58
CA ALA A 11 5.03 12.10 -16.19
C ALA A 11 4.84 10.61 -15.86
N GLU A 12 4.08 10.29 -14.80
CA GLU A 12 3.70 8.94 -14.37
C GLU A 12 2.31 9.08 -13.73
N ASP A 13 1.34 8.21 -13.97
CA ASP A 13 -0.04 8.30 -13.40
C ASP A 13 -0.07 8.10 -11.87
N VAL A 14 0.59 8.99 -11.13
CA VAL A 14 0.83 8.91 -9.70
C VAL A 14 -0.04 9.93 -8.99
N PHE A 15 -1.09 9.43 -8.35
CA PHE A 15 -1.96 10.24 -7.52
C PHE A 15 -1.44 10.29 -6.10
N VAL A 16 -1.37 11.52 -5.56
CA VAL A 16 -0.75 11.79 -4.27
C VAL A 16 -1.77 12.37 -3.29
N PHE A 17 -2.12 11.61 -2.24
CA PHE A 17 -3.12 11.99 -1.23
C PHE A 17 -2.47 12.23 0.15
N PRO A 18 -3.12 12.97 1.08
CA PRO A 18 -2.65 13.02 2.47
C PRO A 18 -2.89 11.68 3.18
N ALA A 19 -1.90 11.23 3.93
CA ALA A 19 -2.01 10.07 4.80
C ALA A 19 -2.98 10.31 5.97
N SER A 20 -3.73 9.29 6.38
CA SER A 20 -4.50 9.34 7.62
C SER A 20 -3.58 9.32 8.85
N PHE A 21 -4.08 9.73 10.02
CA PHE A 21 -3.27 9.71 11.25
C PHE A 21 -2.74 8.32 11.63
N ALA A 22 -3.55 7.28 11.47
CA ALA A 22 -3.12 5.90 11.71
C ALA A 22 -1.98 5.50 10.77
N GLN A 23 -2.12 5.87 9.50
CA GLN A 23 -1.14 5.69 8.45
C GLN A 23 0.18 6.43 8.73
N GLN A 24 0.12 7.68 9.24
CA GLN A 24 1.30 8.44 9.68
C GLN A 24 2.01 7.80 10.86
N ARG A 25 1.25 7.28 11.84
CA ARG A 25 1.80 6.57 12.99
C ARG A 25 2.55 5.31 12.57
N LEU A 26 1.95 4.49 11.69
CA LEU A 26 2.61 3.27 11.20
C LEU A 26 3.90 3.60 10.44
N TRP A 27 3.87 4.63 9.60
CA TRP A 27 5.07 5.10 8.92
C TRP A 27 6.17 5.55 9.90
N PHE A 28 5.80 6.27 10.96
CA PHE A 28 6.75 6.67 11.99
C PHE A 28 7.39 5.47 12.70
N VAL A 29 6.61 4.42 13.00
CA VAL A 29 7.16 3.21 13.62
C VAL A 29 8.13 2.49 12.68
N GLU A 30 7.84 2.40 11.39
CA GLU A 30 8.78 1.82 10.41
C GLU A 30 10.12 2.56 10.39
N GLN A 31 10.12 3.90 10.53
CA GLN A 31 11.37 4.67 10.61
C GLN A 31 12.12 4.44 11.92
N LEU A 32 11.41 4.24 13.03
CA LEU A 32 12.02 3.99 14.34
C LEU A 32 12.59 2.56 14.45
N MET A 33 11.94 1.60 13.81
CA MET A 33 12.29 0.17 13.87
C MET A 33 12.26 -0.48 12.48
N PRO A 34 13.21 -0.15 11.59
CA PRO A 34 13.21 -0.67 10.22
C PRO A 34 13.26 -2.20 10.17
N GLY A 35 12.40 -2.81 9.35
CA GLY A 35 12.36 -4.26 9.18
C GLY A 35 11.70 -5.03 10.33
N SER A 36 11.07 -4.33 11.28
CA SER A 36 10.28 -4.95 12.34
C SER A 36 9.01 -5.62 11.79
N ALA A 37 8.71 -6.83 12.26
CA ALA A 37 7.49 -7.55 11.89
C ALA A 37 6.24 -7.13 12.70
N LEU A 38 6.36 -6.14 13.60
CA LEU A 38 5.32 -5.76 14.57
C LEU A 38 3.95 -5.43 13.93
N TYR A 39 3.93 -4.92 12.71
CA TYR A 39 2.71 -4.53 12.00
C TYR A 39 2.41 -5.40 10.78
N LEU A 40 3.11 -6.54 10.62
CA LEU A 40 2.71 -7.56 9.65
C LEU A 40 1.54 -8.36 10.21
N THR A 41 0.54 -8.64 9.39
CA THR A 41 -0.57 -9.55 9.72
C THR A 41 -0.43 -10.81 8.85
N PRO A 42 0.44 -11.76 9.22
CA PRO A 42 0.63 -12.97 8.44
C PRO A 42 -0.61 -13.86 8.50
N LEU A 43 -0.97 -14.46 7.37
CA LEU A 43 -2.05 -15.42 7.25
C LEU A 43 -1.54 -16.64 6.49
N VAL A 44 -1.85 -17.84 7.01
CA VAL A 44 -1.39 -19.10 6.45
C VAL A 44 -2.60 -20.01 6.22
N PHE A 45 -2.70 -20.56 5.01
CA PHE A 45 -3.75 -21.51 4.64
C PHE A 45 -3.14 -22.86 4.29
N ARG A 46 -3.79 -23.93 4.76
CA ARG A 46 -3.50 -25.29 4.30
C ARG A 46 -4.51 -25.64 3.21
N MET A 47 -4.01 -25.87 2.00
CA MET A 47 -4.81 -26.35 0.88
C MET A 47 -4.59 -27.86 0.73
N THR A 48 -5.66 -28.61 0.49
CA THR A 48 -5.63 -30.06 0.32
C THR A 48 -6.23 -30.43 -1.03
N GLY A 49 -5.61 -31.39 -1.72
CA GLY A 49 -5.99 -31.79 -3.08
C GLY A 49 -5.11 -31.15 -4.15
N GLU A 50 -5.53 -31.27 -5.41
CA GLU A 50 -4.81 -30.68 -6.54
C GLU A 50 -5.00 -29.16 -6.56
N LEU A 51 -3.88 -28.43 -6.55
CA LEU A 51 -3.87 -26.97 -6.60
C LEU A 51 -3.56 -26.51 -8.02
N ASP A 52 -4.53 -25.85 -8.67
CA ASP A 52 -4.25 -25.05 -9.85
C ASP A 52 -3.55 -23.74 -9.45
N ARG A 53 -2.23 -23.72 -9.63
CA ARG A 53 -1.38 -22.58 -9.29
C ARG A 53 -1.64 -21.37 -10.18
N SER A 54 -2.04 -21.60 -11.43
CA SER A 54 -2.31 -20.52 -12.39
C SER A 54 -3.59 -19.80 -12.00
N ALA A 55 -4.66 -20.56 -11.70
CA ALA A 55 -5.91 -20.00 -11.22
C ALA A 55 -5.74 -19.25 -9.89
N LEU A 56 -4.93 -19.78 -8.96
CA LEU A 56 -4.64 -19.10 -7.70
C LEU A 56 -3.90 -17.77 -7.93
N ALA A 57 -2.86 -17.76 -8.77
CA ALA A 57 -2.10 -16.56 -9.09
C ALA A 57 -3.00 -15.49 -9.74
N GLN A 58 -3.83 -15.87 -10.71
CA GLN A 58 -4.79 -14.97 -11.36
C GLN A 58 -5.81 -14.41 -10.38
N SER A 59 -6.31 -15.24 -9.45
CA SER A 59 -7.25 -14.80 -8.42
C SER A 59 -6.63 -13.79 -7.46
N LEU A 60 -5.39 -14.02 -7.02
CA LEU A 60 -4.64 -13.07 -6.18
C LEU A 60 -4.39 -11.76 -6.91
N GLN A 61 -4.02 -11.82 -8.20
CA GLN A 61 -3.84 -10.63 -9.02
C GLN A 61 -5.15 -9.83 -9.14
N ALA A 62 -6.27 -10.51 -9.40
CA ALA A 62 -7.58 -9.85 -9.47
C ALA A 62 -7.96 -9.15 -8.15
N ILE A 63 -7.57 -9.70 -7.00
CA ILE A 63 -7.74 -9.04 -5.69
C ILE A 63 -6.87 -7.78 -5.60
N VAL A 64 -5.60 -7.85 -5.99
CA VAL A 64 -4.70 -6.68 -6.02
C VAL A 64 -5.23 -5.59 -6.94
N ASP A 65 -5.72 -5.96 -8.12
CA ASP A 65 -6.26 -5.01 -9.10
C ASP A 65 -7.52 -4.31 -8.57
N ARG A 66 -8.43 -5.08 -7.96
CA ARG A 66 -9.69 -4.60 -7.36
C ARG A 66 -9.45 -3.69 -6.15
N HIS A 67 -8.46 -3.99 -5.32
CA HIS A 67 -8.24 -3.30 -4.04
C HIS A 67 -7.10 -2.28 -4.11
N GLU A 68 -7.47 -1.00 -4.25
CA GLU A 68 -6.52 0.12 -4.30
C GLU A 68 -5.52 0.15 -3.13
N THR A 69 -5.95 -0.25 -1.93
CA THR A 69 -5.07 -0.27 -0.75
C THR A 69 -3.86 -1.20 -0.90
N LEU A 70 -3.97 -2.26 -1.72
CA LEU A 70 -2.89 -3.22 -1.96
C LEU A 70 -1.87 -2.70 -2.99
N ARG A 71 -2.22 -1.63 -3.73
CA ARG A 71 -1.38 -0.95 -4.72
C ARG A 71 -0.91 0.43 -4.25
N THR A 72 -1.18 0.76 -2.98
CA THR A 72 -0.77 2.03 -2.39
C THR A 72 0.65 1.91 -1.84
N SER A 73 1.53 2.79 -2.28
CA SER A 73 2.91 2.91 -1.78
C SER A 73 3.09 4.20 -0.99
N PHE A 74 4.04 4.22 -0.06
CA PHE A 74 4.34 5.38 0.76
C PHE A 74 5.73 5.90 0.44
N ASN A 75 5.81 7.15 -0.01
CA ASN A 75 7.07 7.81 -0.35
C ASN A 75 7.29 9.03 0.53
N ARG A 76 8.55 9.27 0.88
CA ARG A 76 8.97 10.50 1.57
C ARG A 76 9.00 11.64 0.55
N VAL A 77 8.20 12.68 0.78
CA VAL A 77 8.27 13.95 0.02
C VAL A 77 9.07 14.94 0.85
N GLU A 78 9.98 15.70 0.24
CA GLU A 78 10.70 16.79 0.93
C GLU A 78 9.72 17.75 1.62
N GLY A 79 9.95 18.05 2.91
CA GLY A 79 9.07 18.91 3.72
C GLY A 79 8.10 18.19 4.67
N SER A 80 8.40 16.96 5.11
CA SER A 80 7.79 16.29 6.28
C SER A 80 6.41 15.66 6.10
N SER A 81 5.86 15.62 4.88
CA SER A 81 4.58 14.93 4.63
C SER A 81 4.80 13.73 3.72
N TYR A 82 4.72 12.52 4.28
CA TYR A 82 4.58 11.33 3.44
C TYR A 82 3.19 11.37 2.79
N LYS A 83 3.11 10.95 1.53
CA LYS A 83 1.85 10.84 0.82
C LYS A 83 1.72 9.46 0.17
N PRO A 84 0.59 8.75 0.30
CA PRO A 84 0.27 7.64 -0.59
C PRO A 84 0.43 8.05 -2.05
N SER A 85 1.22 7.26 -2.78
CA SER A 85 1.35 7.30 -4.23
C SER A 85 0.71 6.05 -4.83
N ARG A 86 -0.17 6.26 -5.80
CA ARG A 86 -0.70 5.18 -6.64
C ARG A 86 0.26 4.92 -7.79
N ARG A 87 0.47 3.66 -8.16
CA ARG A 87 1.07 3.30 -9.45
C ARG A 87 0.01 2.50 -10.21
N ASN A 88 -0.25 2.91 -11.45
CA ASN A 88 -1.14 2.15 -12.36
C ASN A 88 -0.39 0.93 -12.88
#